data_AF-A0A0X8FJP0-F1
#
_entry.id   AF-A0A0X8FJP0-F1
#
_cell.length_a   1.000
_cell.length_b   1.000
_cell.length_c   1.000
_cell.angle_alpha   90.00
_cell.angle_beta   90.00
_cell.angle_gamma   90.00
#
_symmetry.space_group_name_H-M   'P 1'
#
loop_
_entity.id
_entity.type
_entity.pdbx_description
1 polymer ?
#
loop_
_entity_poly.entity_id
_entity_poly.type
_entity_poly.pdbx_seq_one_letter_code
_entity_poly.pdbx_strand_id
1 'polypeptide(L)'
;MLGLLEELEKIRLEVYKQGQEYYRSWSPTDIRPDYRDSAQNLAYYRALRQIDLVSLQESLLAYGLNPFVNIESDVLAGLDQAINHLAAMQENGKQADEPAPANKPDKLLAQRQLDFYGQSDQAAIMVTMPPNAVDDLQLIADMQAAGMTVARINTAHENIADWQAMVANLHQNQANLPVYFDTAGPKVRISALYTRLQNPKLVKGDQFFISYREELGPFQDQDLVLTCPYEDLIKSLAVGDQVVMYDGDVSGQVTSCHPAGVVVTVTGVRKEKGQKIKATKGINFPEKDLGLDILSPDDQAAIAGIARADLATGFNLSYLRQTDDLIAIKACLAKNYGQASQDLKLNLKIETQAALDNIYELIIEGNRHHQAGLMIARGDLAAELGFVAMASLQEELLRLGRAGHIPVVLATQVLDNLVKTGIPSRAEISDVMLAGRSQCVMLNKGPYISRGIATLKRLLTASNHYFNHQVPYMGLSPLGHQLK
;
A
#
# COMPACT_ATOMS: atom_id res chain seq x y z
N MET A 1 17.88 3.81 37.30
CA MET A 1 17.31 2.45 37.24
C MET A 1 15.95 2.33 37.93
N LEU A 2 15.80 2.65 39.24
CA LEU A 2 14.48 2.64 39.93
C LEU A 2 13.41 3.46 39.21
N GLY A 3 13.70 4.73 38.88
CA GLY A 3 12.75 5.57 38.14
C GLY A 3 12.39 5.08 36.73
N LEU A 4 13.27 4.30 36.07
CA LEU A 4 12.99 3.75 34.73
C LEU A 4 12.06 2.54 34.78
N LEU A 5 12.18 1.73 35.84
CA LEU A 5 11.27 0.61 36.06
C LEU A 5 9.86 1.13 36.34
N GLU A 6 9.72 2.09 37.25
CA GLU A 6 8.43 2.73 37.57
C GLU A 6 7.81 3.42 36.34
N GLU A 7 8.63 4.08 35.51
CA GLU A 7 8.18 4.70 34.26
C GLU A 7 7.65 3.66 33.25
N LEU A 8 8.37 2.55 33.06
CA LEU A 8 7.93 1.45 32.18
C LEU A 8 6.66 0.76 32.68
N GLU A 9 6.54 0.50 33.98
CA GLU A 9 5.34 -0.06 34.59
C GLU A 9 4.12 0.86 34.39
N LYS A 10 4.33 2.17 34.53
CA LYS A 10 3.30 3.18 34.26
C LYS A 10 2.87 3.17 32.79
N ILE A 11 3.82 3.18 31.86
CA ILE A 11 3.54 3.11 30.42
C ILE A 11 2.79 1.82 30.07
N ARG A 12 3.23 0.68 30.59
CA ARG A 12 2.57 -0.62 30.38
C ARG A 12 1.13 -0.61 30.88
N LEU A 13 0.87 -0.01 32.04
CA LEU A 13 -0.48 0.12 32.58
C LEU A 13 -1.36 1.06 31.73
N GLU A 14 -0.79 2.16 31.26
CA GLU A 14 -1.46 3.13 30.38
C GLU A 14 -1.84 2.49 29.03
N VAL A 15 -0.87 1.83 28.37
CA VAL A 15 -1.07 1.08 27.12
C VAL A 15 -2.14 0.01 27.29
N TYR A 16 -2.12 -0.74 28.38
CA TYR A 16 -3.14 -1.76 28.66
C TYR A 16 -4.54 -1.13 28.78
N LYS A 17 -4.70 -0.08 29.59
CA LYS A 17 -6.00 0.57 29.82
C LYS A 17 -6.56 1.15 28.53
N GLN A 18 -5.78 1.98 27.84
CA GLN A 18 -6.22 2.65 26.63
C GLN A 18 -6.41 1.66 25.47
N GLY A 19 -5.53 0.67 25.31
CA GLY A 19 -5.71 -0.36 24.29
C GLY A 19 -6.93 -1.24 24.54
N GLN A 20 -7.30 -1.51 25.80
CA GLN A 20 -8.56 -2.19 26.12
C GLN A 20 -9.79 -1.35 25.73
N GLU A 21 -9.73 -0.02 25.90
CA GLU A 21 -10.79 0.88 25.46
C GLU A 21 -10.95 0.87 23.93
N TYR A 22 -9.84 0.98 23.19
CA TYR A 22 -9.85 0.85 21.73
C TYR A 22 -10.40 -0.50 21.28
N TYR A 23 -9.90 -1.60 21.83
CA TYR A 23 -10.35 -2.93 21.46
C TYR A 23 -11.85 -3.14 21.71
N ARG A 24 -12.37 -2.66 22.85
CA ARG A 24 -13.82 -2.71 23.14
C ARG A 24 -14.63 -1.87 22.16
N SER A 25 -14.14 -0.70 21.77
CA SER A 25 -14.82 0.18 20.81
C SER A 25 -15.00 -0.46 19.43
N TRP A 26 -14.20 -1.48 19.10
CA TRP A 26 -14.25 -2.19 17.83
C TRP A 26 -15.26 -3.34 17.78
N SER A 27 -16.01 -3.58 18.86
CA SER A 27 -16.95 -4.70 18.99
C SER A 27 -16.29 -6.05 18.65
N PRO A 28 -15.40 -6.58 19.49
CA PRO A 28 -14.61 -7.78 19.20
C PRO A 28 -15.41 -9.05 18.84
N THR A 29 -16.67 -9.13 19.26
CA THR A 29 -17.58 -10.23 18.92
C THR A 29 -17.83 -10.34 17.42
N ASP A 30 -17.79 -9.20 16.73
CA ASP A 30 -18.07 -9.07 15.31
C ASP A 30 -16.79 -9.18 14.46
N ILE A 31 -15.63 -9.42 15.11
CA ILE A 31 -14.35 -9.70 14.48
C ILE A 31 -14.18 -11.22 14.36
N ARG A 32 -13.67 -11.69 13.21
CA ARG A 32 -13.44 -13.12 12.99
C ARG A 32 -12.55 -13.73 14.08
N PRO A 33 -12.85 -14.94 14.57
CA PRO A 33 -12.18 -15.50 15.74
C PRO A 33 -10.64 -15.56 15.64
N ASP A 34 -10.09 -15.92 14.49
CA ASP A 34 -8.63 -16.04 14.28
C ASP A 34 -7.89 -14.69 14.22
N TYR A 35 -8.61 -13.57 14.21
CA TYR A 35 -8.03 -12.22 14.17
C TYR A 35 -8.14 -11.45 15.49
N ARG A 36 -8.93 -11.93 16.46
CA ARG A 36 -9.22 -11.20 17.72
C ARG A 36 -7.97 -10.83 18.50
N ASP A 37 -7.03 -11.75 18.65
CA ASP A 37 -5.77 -11.50 19.36
C ASP A 37 -4.90 -10.48 18.61
N SER A 38 -4.87 -10.56 17.28
CA SER A 38 -4.17 -9.58 16.43
C SER A 38 -4.79 -8.18 16.52
N ALA A 39 -6.12 -8.10 16.53
CA ALA A 39 -6.86 -6.86 16.74
C ALA A 39 -6.58 -6.29 18.14
N GLN A 40 -6.51 -7.13 19.16
CA GLN A 40 -6.17 -6.67 20.51
C GLN A 40 -4.75 -6.12 20.58
N ASN A 41 -3.77 -6.81 19.97
CA ASN A 41 -2.41 -6.28 19.88
C ASN A 41 -2.34 -4.96 19.11
N LEU A 42 -3.09 -4.84 18.00
CA LEU A 42 -3.20 -3.59 17.23
C LEU A 42 -3.76 -2.43 18.07
N ALA A 43 -4.69 -2.71 18.98
CA ALA A 43 -5.22 -1.72 19.92
C ALA A 43 -4.16 -1.24 20.93
N TYR A 44 -3.35 -2.17 21.46
CA TYR A 44 -2.21 -1.82 22.32
C TYR A 44 -1.14 -1.05 21.56
N TYR A 45 -0.87 -1.42 20.31
CA TYR A 45 0.05 -0.69 19.44
C TYR A 45 -0.43 0.75 19.21
N ARG A 46 -1.73 0.95 18.93
CA ARG A 46 -2.33 2.28 18.81
C ARG A 46 -2.12 3.12 20.07
N ALA A 47 -2.32 2.54 21.26
CA ALA A 47 -2.08 3.22 22.52
C ALA A 47 -0.60 3.57 22.72
N LEU A 48 0.31 2.61 22.48
CA LEU A 48 1.75 2.82 22.60
C LEU A 48 2.26 3.96 21.70
N ARG A 49 1.73 4.09 20.48
CA ARG A 49 2.15 5.13 19.52
C ARG A 49 1.71 6.55 19.91
N GLN A 50 0.86 6.70 20.91
CA GLN A 50 0.49 8.02 21.46
C GLN A 50 1.44 8.51 22.55
N ILE A 51 2.35 7.65 23.00
CA ILE A 51 3.32 7.97 24.04
C ILE A 51 4.64 8.33 23.37
N ASP A 52 5.23 9.46 23.78
CA ASP A 52 6.61 9.81 23.41
C ASP A 52 7.59 8.95 24.22
N LEU A 53 8.25 8.02 23.53
CA LEU A 53 9.17 7.06 24.14
C LEU A 53 10.64 7.46 23.95
N VAL A 54 10.95 8.60 23.32
CA VAL A 54 12.34 8.94 22.93
C VAL A 54 13.27 8.99 24.14
N SER A 55 12.90 9.72 25.19
CA SER A 55 13.74 9.87 26.40
C SER A 55 13.91 8.55 27.16
N LEU A 56 12.85 7.73 27.18
CA LEU A 56 12.88 6.41 27.81
C LEU A 56 13.79 5.44 27.03
N GLN A 57 13.71 5.45 25.69
CA GLN A 57 14.56 4.64 24.82
C GLN A 57 16.04 4.96 25.02
N GLU A 58 16.41 6.24 25.03
CA GLU A 58 17.79 6.67 25.30
C GLU A 58 18.28 6.17 26.66
N SER A 59 17.43 6.28 27.68
CA SER A 59 17.74 5.83 29.04
C SER A 59 17.92 4.31 29.12
N LEU A 60 17.09 3.53 28.44
CA LEU A 60 17.20 2.06 28.41
C LEU A 60 18.44 1.60 27.64
N LEU A 61 18.76 2.26 26.53
CA LEU A 61 19.97 1.98 25.75
C LEU A 61 21.24 2.23 26.56
N ALA A 62 21.25 3.22 27.46
CA ALA A 62 22.36 3.45 28.38
C ALA A 62 22.63 2.25 29.32
N TYR A 63 21.63 1.38 29.53
CA TYR A 63 21.76 0.12 30.28
C TYR A 63 21.91 -1.11 29.36
N GLY A 64 22.09 -0.91 28.05
CA GLY A 64 22.22 -1.99 27.06
C GLY A 64 20.90 -2.68 26.72
N LEU A 65 19.76 -2.13 27.14
CA LEU A 65 18.43 -2.65 26.84
C LEU A 65 17.86 -1.98 25.59
N ASN A 66 17.35 -2.79 24.66
CA ASN A 66 16.65 -2.29 23.47
C ASN A 66 15.28 -2.98 23.31
N PRO A 67 14.36 -2.79 24.27
CA PRO A 67 13.13 -3.58 24.35
C PRO A 67 12.10 -3.26 23.27
N PHE A 68 12.27 -2.14 22.55
CA PHE A 68 11.31 -1.69 21.55
C PHE A 68 11.61 -2.22 20.14
N VAL A 69 12.66 -3.01 19.95
CA VAL A 69 12.91 -3.69 18.67
C VAL A 69 11.82 -4.71 18.44
N ASN A 70 11.08 -4.56 17.34
CA ASN A 70 9.98 -5.43 16.94
C ASN A 70 8.83 -5.52 17.96
N ILE A 71 8.75 -4.61 18.93
CA ILE A 71 7.70 -4.62 19.97
C ILE A 71 6.30 -4.53 19.37
N GLU A 72 6.17 -3.99 18.15
CA GLU A 72 4.89 -3.88 17.47
C GLU A 72 4.20 -5.24 17.32
N SER A 73 4.94 -6.34 17.17
CA SER A 73 4.36 -7.67 16.96
C SER A 73 3.69 -8.25 18.21
N ASP A 74 4.11 -7.86 19.41
CA ASP A 74 3.49 -8.24 20.68
C ASP A 74 3.78 -7.19 21.76
N VAL A 75 2.94 -6.16 21.81
CA VAL A 75 3.23 -4.92 22.54
C VAL A 75 3.33 -5.14 24.04
N LEU A 76 2.35 -5.82 24.64
CA LEU A 76 2.37 -6.03 26.09
C LEU A 76 3.46 -7.01 26.48
N ALA A 77 3.69 -8.09 25.71
CA ALA A 77 4.76 -9.02 26.01
C ALA A 77 6.14 -8.35 25.94
N GLY A 78 6.36 -7.47 24.96
CA GLY A 78 7.61 -6.71 24.87
C GLY A 78 7.81 -5.72 26.03
N LEU A 79 6.76 -5.04 26.47
CA LEU A 79 6.81 -4.18 27.66
C LEU A 79 7.06 -4.99 28.94
N ASP A 80 6.35 -6.11 29.11
CA ASP A 80 6.52 -7.01 30.26
C ASP A 80 7.94 -7.59 30.30
N GLN A 81 8.51 -7.94 29.15
CA GLN A 81 9.91 -8.37 29.04
C GLN A 81 10.90 -7.27 29.43
N ALA A 82 10.64 -6.02 29.04
CA ALA A 82 11.48 -4.88 29.42
C ALA A 82 11.50 -4.65 30.94
N ILE A 83 10.30 -4.70 31.56
CA ILE A 83 10.09 -4.59 33.00
C ILE A 83 10.83 -5.71 33.72
N ASN A 84 10.66 -6.96 33.29
CA ASN A 84 11.31 -8.12 33.90
C ASN A 84 12.84 -8.04 33.84
N HIS A 85 13.42 -7.59 32.73
CA HIS A 85 14.87 -7.40 32.63
C HIS A 85 15.38 -6.32 33.59
N LEU A 86 14.72 -5.17 33.66
CA LEU A 86 15.11 -4.11 34.58
C LEU A 86 14.96 -4.53 36.04
N ALA A 87 13.88 -5.24 36.39
CA ALA A 87 13.66 -5.76 37.73
C ALA A 87 14.75 -6.77 38.12
N ALA A 88 15.11 -7.69 37.23
CA ALA A 88 16.18 -8.66 37.46
C ALA A 88 17.56 -8.00 37.68
N MET A 89 17.84 -6.88 36.98
CA MET A 89 19.06 -6.09 37.18
C MET A 89 19.11 -5.40 38.55
N GLN A 90 17.95 -5.09 39.15
CA GLN A 90 17.87 -4.47 40.48
C GLN A 90 18.01 -5.50 41.62
N GLU A 91 17.46 -6.70 41.47
CA GLU A 91 17.43 -7.71 42.53
C GLU A 91 18.70 -8.59 42.62
N ASN A 92 19.87 -8.10 42.19
CA ASN A 92 21.16 -8.83 42.28
C ASN A 92 21.14 -10.24 41.64
N GLY A 93 20.50 -10.39 40.48
CA GLY A 93 20.60 -11.62 39.68
C GLY A 93 19.57 -12.70 40.00
N LYS A 94 18.37 -12.32 40.47
CA LYS A 94 17.21 -13.21 40.27
C LYS A 94 17.02 -13.48 38.79
N GLN A 95 16.77 -14.75 38.47
CA GLN A 95 16.55 -15.22 37.12
C GLN A 95 15.28 -14.53 36.59
N ALA A 96 15.41 -13.75 35.52
CA ALA A 96 14.26 -13.21 34.81
C ALA A 96 13.34 -14.38 34.44
N ASP A 97 12.02 -14.20 34.55
CA ASP A 97 11.06 -15.19 34.07
C ASP A 97 11.41 -15.58 32.62
N GLU A 98 11.24 -16.86 32.27
CA GLU A 98 11.50 -17.31 30.91
C GLU A 98 10.73 -16.43 29.92
N PRO A 99 11.41 -15.82 28.93
CA PRO A 99 10.74 -14.99 27.96
C PRO A 99 9.68 -15.82 27.24
N ALA A 100 8.51 -15.22 26.99
CA ALA A 100 7.49 -15.83 26.14
C ALA A 100 8.14 -16.26 24.81
N PRO A 101 7.78 -17.42 24.24
CA PRO A 101 8.46 -17.95 23.05
C PRO A 101 8.40 -16.94 21.90
N ALA A 102 9.58 -16.39 21.56
CA ALA A 102 9.78 -15.19 20.74
C ALA A 102 9.21 -15.25 19.30
N ASN A 103 8.80 -16.44 18.82
CA ASN A 103 8.52 -16.66 17.40
C ASN A 103 7.03 -16.83 17.05
N LYS A 104 6.09 -16.64 17.99
CA LYS A 104 4.65 -16.82 17.70
C LYS A 104 4.10 -15.79 16.70
N PRO A 105 4.34 -14.46 16.85
CA PRO A 105 3.84 -13.45 15.92
C PRO A 105 4.35 -13.61 14.49
N ASP A 106 5.66 -13.84 14.31
CA ASP A 106 6.26 -13.97 12.98
C ASP A 106 5.77 -15.23 12.26
N LYS A 107 5.54 -16.34 12.99
CA LYS A 107 4.92 -17.56 12.44
C LYS A 107 3.48 -17.31 12.00
N LEU A 108 2.70 -16.55 12.77
CA LEU A 108 1.33 -16.18 12.40
C LEU A 108 1.30 -15.33 11.14
N LEU A 109 2.18 -14.32 11.04
CA LEU A 109 2.30 -13.48 9.85
C LEU A 109 2.75 -14.29 8.63
N ALA A 110 3.71 -15.20 8.79
CA ALA A 110 4.15 -16.10 7.72
C ALA A 110 3.02 -17.03 7.26
N GLN A 111 2.19 -17.56 8.17
CA GLN A 111 1.02 -18.35 7.80
C GLN A 111 0.00 -17.52 7.00
N ARG A 112 -0.31 -16.30 7.45
CA ARG A 112 -1.23 -15.42 6.72
C ARG A 112 -0.68 -14.99 5.37
N GLN A 113 0.63 -14.79 5.24
CA GLN A 113 1.27 -14.57 3.96
C GLN A 113 1.09 -15.75 3.01
N LEU A 114 1.27 -16.98 3.51
CA LEU A 114 1.02 -18.21 2.74
C LEU A 114 -0.44 -18.30 2.29
N ASP A 115 -1.40 -18.01 3.18
CA ASP A 115 -2.84 -18.03 2.88
C ASP A 115 -3.23 -16.98 1.82
N PHE A 116 -2.56 -15.82 1.79
CA PHE A 116 -2.83 -14.75 0.83
C PHE A 116 -2.17 -14.99 -0.53
N TYR A 117 -0.91 -15.39 -0.54
CA TYR A 117 -0.04 -15.29 -1.73
C TYR A 117 0.60 -16.62 -2.13
N GLY A 118 0.29 -17.72 -1.43
CA GLY A 118 0.76 -19.06 -1.77
C GLY A 118 2.21 -19.36 -1.43
N GLN A 119 2.93 -18.46 -0.73
CA GLN A 119 4.28 -18.70 -0.21
C GLN A 119 4.62 -17.82 1.00
N SER A 120 5.57 -18.25 1.84
CA SER A 120 6.01 -17.50 3.01
C SER A 120 7.53 -17.52 3.29
N ASP A 121 8.32 -18.27 2.53
CA ASP A 121 9.79 -18.34 2.72
C ASP A 121 10.51 -17.00 2.50
N GLN A 122 9.95 -16.16 1.64
CA GLN A 122 10.36 -14.80 1.35
C GLN A 122 9.15 -14.00 0.84
N ALA A 123 9.29 -12.69 0.67
CA ALA A 123 8.22 -11.85 0.13
C ALA A 123 7.70 -12.37 -1.22
N ALA A 124 6.37 -12.38 -1.38
CA ALA A 124 5.72 -12.74 -2.62
C ALA A 124 6.02 -11.75 -3.75
N ILE A 125 5.98 -12.21 -5.00
CA ILE A 125 6.17 -11.36 -6.18
C ILE A 125 4.85 -11.26 -6.93
N MET A 126 4.16 -10.14 -6.75
CA MET A 126 2.94 -9.80 -7.46
C MET A 126 3.28 -9.08 -8.77
N VAL A 127 2.73 -9.54 -9.89
CA VAL A 127 3.04 -8.98 -11.21
C VAL A 127 1.76 -8.52 -11.88
N THR A 128 1.78 -7.28 -12.37
CA THR A 128 0.67 -6.75 -13.17
C THR A 128 0.66 -7.39 -14.54
N MET A 129 -0.45 -8.04 -14.90
CA MET A 129 -0.60 -8.72 -16.19
C MET A 129 -0.62 -7.71 -17.35
N PRO A 130 0.20 -7.92 -18.39
CA PRO A 130 0.15 -7.09 -19.59
C PRO A 130 -0.99 -7.51 -20.54
N PRO A 131 -1.47 -6.63 -21.44
CA PRO A 131 -2.61 -6.93 -22.31
C PRO A 131 -2.35 -8.12 -23.23
N ASN A 132 -1.11 -8.28 -23.71
CA ASN A 132 -0.71 -9.41 -24.55
C ASN A 132 -0.61 -10.74 -23.79
N ALA A 133 -0.86 -10.78 -22.47
CA ALA A 133 -0.99 -12.06 -21.76
C ALA A 133 -2.26 -12.84 -22.16
N VAL A 134 -3.16 -12.22 -22.94
CA VAL A 134 -4.33 -12.90 -23.51
C VAL A 134 -3.93 -13.97 -24.52
N ASP A 135 -2.87 -13.76 -25.30
CA ASP A 135 -2.46 -14.64 -26.40
C ASP A 135 -0.98 -15.07 -26.36
N ASP A 136 -0.12 -14.38 -25.59
CA ASP A 136 1.29 -14.72 -25.44
C ASP A 136 1.52 -15.70 -24.26
N LEU A 137 1.34 -17.00 -24.54
CA LEU A 137 1.60 -18.06 -23.56
C LEU A 137 3.08 -18.16 -23.15
N GLN A 138 4.01 -17.79 -24.03
CA GLN A 138 5.43 -17.82 -23.73
C GLN A 138 5.78 -16.78 -22.68
N LEU A 139 5.23 -15.56 -22.80
CA LEU A 139 5.42 -14.51 -21.80
C LEU A 139 4.93 -14.95 -20.41
N ILE A 140 3.79 -15.63 -20.33
CA ILE A 140 3.27 -16.15 -19.05
C ILE A 140 4.22 -17.20 -18.47
N ALA A 141 4.65 -18.17 -19.29
CA ALA A 141 5.60 -19.20 -18.86
C ALA A 141 6.92 -18.57 -18.37
N ASP A 142 7.43 -17.55 -19.08
CA ASP A 142 8.65 -16.83 -18.70
C ASP A 142 8.50 -16.09 -17.36
N MET A 143 7.35 -15.45 -17.10
CA MET A 143 7.08 -14.77 -15.83
C MET A 143 6.99 -15.76 -14.67
N GLN A 144 6.31 -16.90 -14.86
CA GLN A 144 6.21 -17.97 -13.85
C GLN A 144 7.60 -18.58 -13.57
N ALA A 145 8.36 -18.91 -14.63
CA ALA A 145 9.72 -19.46 -14.50
C ALA A 145 10.68 -18.47 -13.82
N ALA A 146 10.52 -17.16 -14.05
CA ALA A 146 11.30 -16.12 -13.39
C ALA A 146 10.98 -16.02 -11.88
N GLY A 147 9.81 -16.49 -11.44
CA GLY A 147 9.40 -16.56 -10.04
C GLY A 147 8.24 -15.65 -9.64
N MET A 148 7.36 -15.29 -10.59
CA MET A 148 6.08 -14.67 -10.25
C MET A 148 5.27 -15.61 -9.35
N THR A 149 4.66 -15.08 -8.30
CA THR A 149 3.84 -15.88 -7.38
C THR A 149 2.42 -15.39 -7.21
N VAL A 150 2.12 -14.16 -7.64
CA VAL A 150 0.76 -13.62 -7.65
C VAL A 150 0.54 -12.86 -8.95
N ALA A 151 -0.58 -13.09 -9.62
CA ALA A 151 -1.00 -12.29 -10.77
C ALA A 151 -1.90 -11.15 -10.31
N ARG A 152 -1.65 -9.93 -10.80
CA ARG A 152 -2.51 -8.76 -10.61
C ARG A 152 -3.15 -8.36 -11.94
N ILE A 153 -4.46 -8.26 -11.99
CA ILE A 153 -5.23 -7.74 -13.14
C ILE A 153 -5.88 -6.42 -12.73
N ASN A 154 -5.70 -5.35 -13.51
CA ASN A 154 -6.28 -4.04 -13.22
C ASN A 154 -7.58 -3.87 -13.99
N THR A 155 -8.71 -3.69 -13.31
CA THR A 155 -10.03 -3.62 -13.94
C THR A 155 -10.30 -2.29 -14.66
N ALA A 156 -9.46 -1.27 -14.47
CA ALA A 156 -9.53 -0.02 -15.21
C ALA A 156 -9.10 -0.15 -16.69
N HIS A 157 -8.67 -1.34 -17.08
CA HIS A 157 -8.17 -1.68 -18.40
C HIS A 157 -8.67 -3.06 -18.83
N GLU A 158 -8.62 -3.33 -20.14
CA GLU A 158 -9.08 -4.59 -20.73
C GLU A 158 -10.57 -4.87 -20.41
N ASN A 159 -11.08 -6.06 -20.75
CA ASN A 159 -12.47 -6.44 -20.49
C ASN A 159 -12.57 -7.85 -19.90
N ILE A 160 -13.77 -8.27 -19.51
CA ILE A 160 -14.00 -9.57 -18.86
C ILE A 160 -13.50 -10.77 -19.68
N ALA A 161 -13.63 -10.75 -21.01
CA ALA A 161 -13.18 -11.84 -21.86
C ALA A 161 -11.65 -11.94 -21.86
N ASP A 162 -10.96 -10.79 -21.90
CA ASP A 162 -9.51 -10.72 -21.79
C ASP A 162 -9.04 -11.25 -20.43
N TRP A 163 -9.72 -10.86 -19.34
CA TRP A 163 -9.37 -11.33 -18.00
C TRP A 163 -9.57 -12.85 -17.85
N GLN A 164 -10.66 -13.41 -18.39
CA GLN A 164 -10.89 -14.86 -18.41
C GLN A 164 -9.77 -15.59 -19.17
N ALA A 165 -9.37 -15.08 -20.34
CA ALA A 165 -8.28 -15.67 -21.12
C ALA A 165 -6.94 -15.61 -20.36
N MET A 166 -6.61 -14.46 -19.75
CA MET A 166 -5.39 -14.31 -18.94
C MET A 166 -5.36 -15.31 -17.78
N VAL A 167 -6.46 -15.44 -17.02
CA VAL A 167 -6.56 -16.38 -15.90
C VAL A 167 -6.45 -17.83 -16.36
N ALA A 168 -7.16 -18.20 -17.43
CA ALA A 168 -7.07 -19.53 -18.01
C ALA A 168 -5.63 -19.87 -18.42
N ASN A 169 -4.92 -18.94 -19.07
CA ASN A 169 -3.53 -19.12 -19.48
C ASN A 169 -2.57 -19.24 -18.29
N LEU A 170 -2.75 -18.44 -17.24
CA LEU A 170 -1.96 -18.53 -16.00
C LEU A 170 -2.09 -19.93 -15.36
N HIS A 171 -3.30 -20.47 -15.33
CA HIS A 171 -3.60 -21.75 -14.70
C HIS A 171 -3.22 -22.98 -15.53
N GLN A 172 -2.90 -22.84 -16.82
CA GLN A 172 -2.39 -23.96 -17.64
C GLN A 172 -1.09 -24.56 -17.08
N ASN A 173 -0.18 -23.72 -16.56
CA ASN A 173 1.11 -24.15 -16.01
C ASN A 173 1.14 -24.16 -14.47
N GLN A 174 0.25 -23.41 -13.82
CA GLN A 174 0.21 -23.29 -12.36
C GLN A 174 -1.23 -23.06 -11.88
N ALA A 175 -1.99 -24.15 -11.74
CA ALA A 175 -3.44 -24.13 -11.46
C ALA A 175 -3.85 -23.31 -10.23
N ASN A 176 -3.00 -23.22 -9.22
CA ASN A 176 -3.32 -22.53 -7.95
C ASN A 176 -2.59 -21.19 -7.79
N LEU A 177 -2.11 -20.56 -8.88
CA LEU A 177 -1.51 -19.24 -8.79
C LEU A 177 -2.58 -18.22 -8.35
N PRO A 178 -2.39 -17.50 -7.21
CA PRO A 178 -3.33 -16.48 -6.77
C PRO A 178 -3.50 -15.36 -7.80
N VAL A 179 -4.75 -14.98 -8.06
CA VAL A 179 -5.12 -13.88 -8.95
C VAL A 179 -5.85 -12.80 -8.17
N TYR A 180 -5.29 -11.60 -8.15
CA TYR A 180 -5.86 -10.43 -7.49
C TYR A 180 -6.34 -9.41 -8.51
N PHE A 181 -7.60 -9.00 -8.39
CA PHE A 181 -8.17 -7.94 -9.22
C PHE A 181 -8.05 -6.59 -8.50
N ASP A 182 -7.42 -5.61 -9.15
CA ASP A 182 -7.31 -4.24 -8.65
C ASP A 182 -8.49 -3.43 -9.18
N THR A 183 -9.35 -3.00 -8.26
CA THR A 183 -10.50 -2.14 -8.56
C THR A 183 -10.03 -0.79 -9.09
N ALA A 184 -10.78 -0.16 -10.00
CA ALA A 184 -10.37 1.15 -10.54
C ALA A 184 -10.52 2.23 -9.47
N GLY A 185 -11.64 2.18 -8.73
CA GLY A 185 -12.00 3.16 -7.72
C GLY A 185 -12.28 4.56 -8.29
N PRO A 186 -12.62 5.53 -7.43
CA PRO A 186 -12.99 6.90 -7.79
C PRO A 186 -11.80 7.77 -8.27
N LYS A 187 -11.05 7.32 -9.28
CA LYS A 187 -9.92 8.09 -9.82
C LYS A 187 -10.39 9.14 -10.83
N VAL A 188 -10.16 10.40 -10.50
CA VAL A 188 -10.44 11.51 -11.42
C VAL A 188 -9.42 11.52 -12.56
N ARG A 189 -9.90 11.69 -13.80
CA ARG A 189 -9.08 11.69 -15.02
C ARG A 189 -9.44 12.85 -15.93
N ILE A 190 -8.46 13.27 -16.73
CA ILE A 190 -8.66 14.20 -17.84
C ILE A 190 -9.53 13.49 -18.90
N SER A 191 -10.77 13.93 -19.10
CA SER A 191 -11.65 13.36 -20.14
C SER A 191 -11.24 13.81 -21.53
N ALA A 192 -11.05 15.10 -21.72
CA ALA A 192 -10.60 15.70 -22.97
C ALA A 192 -9.58 16.81 -22.72
N LEU A 193 -8.80 17.09 -23.76
CA LEU A 193 -7.76 18.10 -23.75
C LEU A 193 -7.94 18.99 -24.97
N TYR A 194 -7.98 20.30 -24.75
CA TYR A 194 -8.10 21.31 -25.78
C TYR A 194 -6.96 22.31 -25.64
N THR A 195 -6.29 22.60 -26.75
CA THR A 195 -5.09 23.42 -26.69
C THR A 195 -4.81 24.15 -27.99
N ARG A 196 -4.24 25.35 -27.88
CA ARG A 196 -3.65 26.09 -29.00
C ARG A 196 -2.17 25.73 -29.21
N LEU A 197 -1.59 24.97 -28.28
CA LEU A 197 -0.19 24.55 -28.31
C LEU A 197 -0.04 23.36 -29.27
N GLN A 198 0.96 23.41 -30.15
CA GLN A 198 1.31 22.26 -31.01
C GLN A 198 1.76 21.05 -30.18
N ASN A 199 2.29 21.28 -28.98
CA ASN A 199 2.68 20.24 -28.04
C ASN A 199 2.29 20.68 -26.63
N PRO A 200 1.16 20.22 -26.08
CA PRO A 200 0.66 20.67 -24.77
C PRO A 200 1.58 20.17 -23.66
N LYS A 201 2.62 20.95 -23.40
CA LYS A 201 3.59 20.72 -22.35
C LYS A 201 3.44 21.82 -21.32
N LEU A 202 3.46 21.41 -20.05
CA LEU A 202 3.50 22.33 -18.93
C LEU A 202 4.93 22.44 -18.39
N VAL A 203 5.39 23.66 -18.16
CA VAL A 203 6.58 24.02 -17.38
C VAL A 203 6.17 24.85 -16.15
N LYS A 204 7.10 25.03 -15.22
CA LYS A 204 6.87 25.85 -14.02
C LYS A 204 6.49 27.28 -14.41
N GLY A 205 5.42 27.80 -13.82
CA GLY A 205 4.87 29.13 -14.10
C GLY A 205 3.78 29.16 -15.16
N ASP A 206 3.60 28.10 -15.95
CA ASP A 206 2.49 28.01 -16.90
C ASP A 206 1.14 28.02 -16.19
N GLN A 207 0.12 28.49 -16.89
CA GLN A 207 -1.27 28.43 -16.45
C GLN A 207 -2.10 27.57 -17.40
N PHE A 208 -3.06 26.84 -16.83
CA PHE A 208 -4.04 26.08 -17.58
C PHE A 208 -5.39 26.07 -16.87
N PHE A 209 -6.45 25.79 -17.60
CA PHE A 209 -7.81 25.73 -17.05
C PHE A 209 -8.27 24.29 -16.87
N ILE A 210 -8.94 23.99 -15.75
CA ILE A 210 -9.68 22.75 -15.55
C ILE A 210 -11.17 23.09 -15.59
N SER A 211 -11.86 22.57 -16.60
CA SER A 211 -13.30 22.76 -16.81
C SER A 211 -14.06 21.50 -16.43
N TYR A 212 -15.24 21.65 -15.84
CA TYR A 212 -16.18 20.54 -15.70
C TYR A 212 -17.17 20.41 -16.87
N ARG A 213 -17.15 21.37 -17.81
CA ARG A 213 -17.98 21.41 -19.02
C ARG A 213 -17.16 21.12 -20.27
N GLU A 214 -17.79 20.50 -21.26
CA GLU A 214 -17.21 20.29 -22.59
C GLU A 214 -17.39 21.49 -23.53
N GLU A 215 -18.26 22.45 -23.21
CA GLU A 215 -18.52 23.61 -24.06
C GLU A 215 -17.38 24.62 -24.03
N LEU A 216 -16.68 24.76 -25.16
CA LEU A 216 -15.45 25.53 -25.27
C LEU A 216 -15.62 26.95 -25.83
N GLY A 217 -15.70 27.93 -24.93
CA GLY A 217 -15.46 29.35 -25.27
C GLY A 217 -13.97 29.73 -25.19
N PRO A 218 -13.60 31.02 -25.35
CA PRO A 218 -12.29 31.48 -24.92
C PRO A 218 -12.22 31.32 -23.38
N PHE A 219 -11.67 30.21 -22.91
CA PHE A 219 -11.62 29.87 -21.50
C PHE A 219 -10.57 30.70 -20.76
N GLN A 220 -10.94 31.95 -20.46
CA GLN A 220 -10.10 32.87 -19.69
C GLN A 220 -8.71 33.04 -20.31
N ASP A 221 -8.67 33.03 -21.65
CA ASP A 221 -7.46 33.20 -22.46
C ASP A 221 -6.33 32.18 -22.20
N GLN A 222 -6.66 30.99 -21.68
CA GLN A 222 -5.68 29.91 -21.47
C GLN A 222 -5.41 29.12 -22.75
N ASP A 223 -4.15 28.76 -22.98
CA ASP A 223 -3.72 27.97 -24.14
C ASP A 223 -3.92 26.46 -23.96
N LEU A 224 -4.21 26.01 -22.74
CA LEU A 224 -4.49 24.62 -22.39
C LEU A 224 -5.71 24.53 -21.47
N VAL A 225 -6.65 23.68 -21.87
CA VAL A 225 -7.87 23.38 -21.12
C VAL A 225 -8.03 21.88 -20.98
N LEU A 226 -8.22 21.43 -19.75
CA LEU A 226 -8.47 20.03 -19.39
C LEU A 226 -9.93 19.91 -18.97
N THR A 227 -10.65 18.88 -19.43
CA THR A 227 -11.99 18.60 -18.94
C THR A 227 -11.99 17.50 -17.89
N CYS A 228 -12.80 17.70 -16.86
CA CYS A 228 -12.95 16.82 -15.71
C CYS A 228 -14.44 16.84 -15.31
N PRO A 229 -15.25 15.84 -15.71
CA PRO A 229 -16.72 15.90 -15.70
C PRO A 229 -17.34 15.69 -14.30
N TYR A 230 -16.71 16.26 -13.27
CA TYR A 230 -17.14 16.19 -11.88
C TYR A 230 -17.44 17.62 -11.41
N GLU A 231 -18.66 18.10 -11.72
CA GLU A 231 -19.07 19.49 -11.47
C GLU A 231 -18.93 19.87 -9.99
N ASP A 232 -19.43 19.02 -9.08
CA ASP A 232 -19.39 19.30 -7.64
C ASP A 232 -17.97 19.36 -7.09
N LEU A 233 -17.08 18.46 -7.54
CA LEU A 233 -15.66 18.49 -7.21
C LEU A 233 -14.99 19.76 -7.73
N ILE A 234 -15.15 20.10 -9.01
CA ILE A 234 -14.47 21.28 -9.56
C ILE A 234 -14.99 22.58 -8.92
N LYS A 235 -16.27 22.63 -8.55
CA LYS A 235 -16.84 23.77 -7.80
C LYS A 235 -16.41 23.83 -6.34
N SER A 236 -16.02 22.72 -5.72
CA SER A 236 -15.54 22.70 -4.33
C SER A 236 -14.11 23.22 -4.19
N LEU A 237 -13.39 23.35 -5.31
CA LEU A 237 -12.03 23.90 -5.34
C LEU A 237 -12.00 25.41 -5.04
N ALA A 238 -11.05 25.80 -4.21
CA ALA A 238 -10.77 27.15 -3.77
C ALA A 238 -9.35 27.58 -4.17
N VAL A 239 -9.13 28.89 -4.23
CA VAL A 239 -7.78 29.46 -4.42
C VAL A 239 -6.85 28.95 -3.31
N GLY A 240 -5.72 28.41 -3.70
CA GLY A 240 -4.74 27.79 -2.80
C GLY A 240 -4.73 26.26 -2.84
N ASP A 241 -5.78 25.63 -3.35
CA ASP A 241 -5.87 24.17 -3.45
C ASP A 241 -4.81 23.60 -4.39
N GLN A 242 -4.24 22.46 -4.02
CA GLN A 242 -3.24 21.78 -4.81
C GLN A 242 -3.89 20.95 -5.92
N VAL A 243 -3.20 20.89 -7.06
CA VAL A 243 -3.52 20.02 -8.19
C VAL A 243 -2.27 19.24 -8.55
N VAL A 244 -2.36 17.92 -8.52
CA VAL A 244 -1.23 17.03 -8.80
C VAL A 244 -1.60 16.12 -9.97
N MET A 245 -0.70 15.99 -10.94
CA MET A 245 -0.87 15.09 -12.08
C MET A 245 0.37 14.24 -12.29
N TYR A 246 0.22 13.10 -12.97
CA TYR A 246 1.34 12.19 -13.31
C TYR A 246 2.14 11.71 -12.10
N ASP A 247 1.47 11.25 -11.05
CA ASP A 247 2.11 10.67 -9.86
C ASP A 247 3.11 11.63 -9.19
N GLY A 248 2.80 12.93 -9.19
CA GLY A 248 3.66 13.99 -8.64
C GLY A 248 4.63 14.63 -9.64
N ASP A 249 4.69 14.18 -10.90
CA ASP A 249 5.58 14.79 -11.90
C ASP A 249 5.17 16.22 -12.30
N VAL A 250 3.90 16.61 -12.07
CA VAL A 250 3.40 17.98 -12.25
C VAL A 250 2.61 18.38 -11.02
N SER A 251 2.99 19.49 -10.39
CA SER A 251 2.25 20.12 -9.31
C SER A 251 1.81 21.52 -9.71
N GLY A 252 0.61 21.90 -9.30
CA GLY A 252 0.04 23.22 -9.53
C GLY A 252 -0.84 23.63 -8.37
N GLN A 253 -1.23 24.89 -8.37
CA GLN A 253 -2.12 25.47 -7.37
C GLN A 253 -3.24 26.23 -8.06
N VAL A 254 -4.46 26.10 -7.56
CA VAL A 254 -5.60 26.91 -8.01
C VAL A 254 -5.32 28.37 -7.69
N THR A 255 -5.29 29.21 -8.72
CA THR A 255 -5.02 30.65 -8.60
C THR A 255 -6.24 31.52 -8.85
N SER A 256 -7.25 31.02 -9.56
CA SER A 256 -8.55 31.68 -9.69
C SER A 256 -9.67 30.67 -9.93
N CYS A 257 -10.84 30.96 -9.37
CA CYS A 257 -12.06 30.18 -9.58
C CYS A 257 -13.00 30.93 -10.53
N HIS A 258 -13.64 30.17 -11.42
CA HIS A 258 -14.57 30.68 -12.42
C HIS A 258 -15.86 29.83 -12.41
N PRO A 259 -16.98 30.33 -12.95
CA PRO A 259 -18.25 29.60 -12.93
C PRO A 259 -18.22 28.20 -13.56
N ALA A 260 -17.31 27.95 -14.51
CA ALA A 260 -17.20 26.70 -15.25
C ALA A 260 -15.97 25.85 -14.88
N GLY A 261 -15.14 26.31 -13.93
CA GLY A 261 -13.86 25.67 -13.65
C GLY A 261 -12.86 26.53 -12.89
N VAL A 262 -11.60 26.12 -12.90
CA VAL A 262 -10.52 26.79 -12.16
C VAL A 262 -9.30 27.00 -13.04
N VAL A 263 -8.57 28.11 -12.83
CA VAL A 263 -7.23 28.31 -13.39
C VAL A 263 -6.22 27.77 -12.38
N VAL A 264 -5.29 26.98 -12.88
CA VAL A 264 -4.21 26.38 -12.11
C VAL A 264 -2.89 26.94 -12.62
N THR A 265 -2.06 27.43 -11.70
CA THR A 265 -0.68 27.81 -12.00
C THR A 265 0.27 26.69 -11.61
N VAL A 266 1.14 26.27 -12.53
CA VAL A 266 2.10 25.18 -12.33
C VAL A 266 3.20 25.63 -11.38
N THR A 267 3.32 24.97 -10.23
CA THR A 267 4.31 25.26 -9.19
C THR A 267 5.59 24.44 -9.38
N GLY A 268 5.50 23.26 -10.00
CA GLY A 268 6.63 22.36 -10.19
C GLY A 268 6.40 21.33 -11.31
N VAL A 269 7.49 20.95 -11.97
CA VAL A 269 7.53 19.87 -12.98
C VAL A 269 8.83 19.10 -12.81
N ARG A 270 8.77 17.77 -12.83
CA ARG A 270 9.97 16.91 -12.65
C ARG A 270 11.05 17.14 -13.71
N LYS A 271 10.66 17.41 -14.96
CA LYS A 271 11.56 17.62 -16.09
C LYS A 271 11.65 19.09 -16.42
N GLU A 272 12.86 19.65 -16.48
CA GLU A 272 13.10 21.04 -16.89
C GLU A 272 12.49 21.37 -18.25
N LYS A 273 12.50 20.41 -19.19
CA LYS A 273 11.90 20.56 -20.53
C LYS A 273 10.36 20.47 -20.56
N GLY A 274 9.72 20.46 -19.39
CA GLY A 274 8.28 20.33 -19.21
C GLY A 274 7.74 18.91 -19.34
N GLN A 275 6.49 18.75 -18.92
CA GLN A 275 5.74 17.48 -18.98
C GLN A 275 4.61 17.58 -20.00
N LYS A 276 4.55 16.61 -20.92
CA LYS A 276 3.49 16.55 -21.93
C LYS A 276 2.19 16.02 -21.31
N ILE A 277 1.12 16.80 -21.46
CA ILE A 277 -0.21 16.46 -20.97
C ILE A 277 -0.95 15.62 -22.02
N LYS A 278 -1.74 14.65 -21.56
CA LYS A 278 -2.52 13.71 -22.37
C LYS A 278 -3.87 13.49 -21.69
N ALA A 279 -4.92 13.32 -22.48
CA ALA A 279 -6.20 12.81 -22.00
C ALA A 279 -6.02 11.43 -21.31
N THR A 280 -7.02 11.00 -20.56
CA THR A 280 -7.10 9.76 -19.75
C THR A 280 -6.14 9.67 -18.56
N LYS A 281 -5.28 10.67 -18.36
CA LYS A 281 -4.35 10.72 -17.22
C LYS A 281 -5.04 11.23 -15.98
N GLY A 282 -4.65 10.66 -14.84
CA GLY A 282 -5.24 11.00 -13.54
C GLY A 282 -4.88 12.42 -13.10
N ILE A 283 -5.84 13.05 -12.41
CA ILE A 283 -5.67 14.32 -11.71
C ILE A 283 -6.02 14.03 -10.24
N ASN A 284 -5.15 14.44 -9.33
CA ASN A 284 -5.38 14.34 -7.90
C ASN A 284 -5.55 15.74 -7.33
N PHE A 285 -6.46 15.85 -6.36
CA PHE A 285 -6.74 17.06 -5.59
C PHE A 285 -6.49 16.72 -4.12
N PRO A 286 -5.24 16.84 -3.63
CA PRO A 286 -4.88 16.44 -2.27
C PRO A 286 -5.79 17.09 -1.22
N GLU A 287 -6.14 16.32 -0.19
CA GLU A 287 -7.01 16.73 0.93
C GLU A 287 -8.47 17.05 0.54
N LYS A 288 -8.86 16.91 -0.74
CA LYS A 288 -10.23 17.16 -1.19
C LYS A 288 -11.06 15.89 -1.16
N ASP A 289 -12.27 16.02 -0.63
CA ASP A 289 -13.29 15.02 -0.87
C ASP A 289 -13.74 15.10 -2.34
N LEU A 290 -13.55 13.99 -3.06
CA LEU A 290 -13.94 13.87 -4.45
C LEU A 290 -15.46 13.85 -4.62
N GLY A 291 -16.22 13.55 -3.55
CA GLY A 291 -17.68 13.41 -3.62
C GLY A 291 -18.13 12.24 -4.49
N LEU A 292 -17.23 11.29 -4.76
CA LEU A 292 -17.46 10.12 -5.59
C LEU A 292 -17.73 8.89 -4.74
N ASP A 293 -18.62 8.03 -5.24
CA ASP A 293 -18.83 6.69 -4.70
C ASP A 293 -17.55 5.87 -4.83
N ILE A 294 -17.27 5.03 -3.83
CA ILE A 294 -16.09 4.16 -3.84
C ILE A 294 -16.09 3.15 -5.00
N LEU A 295 -17.28 2.72 -5.43
CA LEU A 295 -17.46 1.81 -6.56
C LEU A 295 -18.23 2.51 -7.67
N SER A 296 -17.57 2.77 -8.78
CA SER A 296 -18.21 3.23 -10.00
C SER A 296 -19.14 2.15 -10.58
N PRO A 297 -20.07 2.51 -11.49
CA PRO A 297 -20.85 1.51 -12.23
C PRO A 297 -19.97 0.47 -12.96
N ASP A 298 -18.83 0.90 -13.48
CA ASP A 298 -17.86 0.02 -14.15
C ASP A 298 -17.20 -0.94 -13.16
N ASP A 299 -16.86 -0.49 -11.95
CA ASP A 299 -16.34 -1.38 -10.88
C ASP A 299 -17.38 -2.42 -10.49
N GLN A 300 -18.65 -2.03 -10.32
CA GLN A 300 -19.74 -2.95 -9.97
C GLN A 300 -19.96 -4.00 -11.08
N ALA A 301 -19.91 -3.56 -12.35
CA ALA A 301 -20.03 -4.46 -13.50
C ALA A 301 -18.82 -5.42 -13.61
N ALA A 302 -17.61 -4.92 -13.35
CA ALA A 302 -16.39 -5.72 -13.32
C ALA A 302 -16.47 -6.80 -12.24
N ILE A 303 -16.80 -6.44 -10.99
CA ILE A 303 -16.98 -7.38 -9.88
C ILE A 303 -18.02 -8.46 -10.24
N ALA A 304 -19.16 -8.07 -10.80
CA ALA A 304 -20.21 -9.02 -11.21
C ALA A 304 -19.77 -9.96 -12.36
N GLY A 305 -18.91 -9.49 -13.27
CA GLY A 305 -18.31 -10.31 -14.33
C GLY A 305 -17.32 -11.32 -13.76
N ILE A 306 -16.40 -10.84 -12.93
CA ILE A 306 -15.35 -11.63 -12.26
C ILE A 306 -15.97 -12.73 -11.39
N ALA A 307 -17.04 -12.40 -10.65
CA ALA A 307 -17.78 -13.35 -9.83
C ALA A 307 -18.43 -14.48 -10.63
N ARG A 308 -19.15 -14.14 -11.71
CA ARG A 308 -19.79 -15.15 -12.59
C ARG A 308 -18.80 -16.10 -13.23
N ALA A 309 -17.59 -15.64 -13.48
CA ALA A 309 -16.53 -16.40 -14.11
C ALA A 309 -15.59 -17.09 -13.10
N ASP A 310 -15.80 -16.89 -11.79
CA ASP A 310 -15.00 -17.47 -10.70
C ASP A 310 -13.48 -17.26 -10.86
N LEU A 311 -13.07 -16.02 -11.12
CA LEU A 311 -11.68 -15.72 -11.51
C LEU A 311 -10.76 -15.30 -10.37
N ALA A 312 -11.31 -14.87 -9.24
CA ALA A 312 -10.57 -14.09 -8.24
C ALA A 312 -10.20 -14.92 -7.00
N THR A 313 -8.92 -14.84 -6.61
CA THR A 313 -8.47 -15.20 -5.25
C THR A 313 -8.73 -14.05 -4.27
N GLY A 314 -8.67 -12.81 -4.75
CA GLY A 314 -8.87 -11.62 -3.94
C GLY A 314 -8.94 -10.33 -4.73
N PHE A 315 -9.11 -9.23 -4.02
CA PHE A 315 -9.21 -7.88 -4.58
C PHE A 315 -8.24 -6.91 -3.92
N ASN A 316 -7.64 -6.03 -4.72
CA ASN A 316 -6.94 -4.84 -4.24
C ASN A 316 -7.91 -3.66 -4.34
N LEU A 317 -8.22 -3.04 -3.21
CA LEU A 317 -9.31 -2.07 -3.06
C LEU A 317 -8.78 -0.64 -3.12
N SER A 318 -9.07 0.06 -4.21
CA SER A 318 -8.51 1.38 -4.51
C SER A 318 -9.25 2.52 -3.81
N TYR A 319 -8.51 3.57 -3.43
CA TYR A 319 -9.00 4.84 -2.91
C TYR A 319 -9.96 4.73 -1.73
N LEU A 320 -9.73 3.77 -0.85
CA LEU A 320 -10.43 3.71 0.44
C LEU A 320 -10.20 5.01 1.22
N ARG A 321 -11.24 5.50 1.89
CA ARG A 321 -11.18 6.69 2.76
C ARG A 321 -11.65 6.36 4.17
N GLN A 322 -12.73 5.61 4.28
CA GLN A 322 -13.43 5.34 5.55
C GLN A 322 -14.04 3.93 5.59
N THR A 323 -14.52 3.51 6.75
CA THR A 323 -15.13 2.18 6.93
C THR A 323 -16.36 1.96 6.04
N ASP A 324 -17.15 2.99 5.78
CA ASP A 324 -18.33 2.90 4.93
C ASP A 324 -17.99 2.52 3.49
N ASP A 325 -16.81 2.93 3.00
CA ASP A 325 -16.31 2.50 1.69
C ASP A 325 -16.10 0.97 1.66
N LEU A 326 -15.52 0.39 2.72
CA LEU A 326 -15.34 -1.05 2.84
C LEU A 326 -16.67 -1.80 2.99
N ILE A 327 -17.61 -1.24 3.75
CA ILE A 327 -18.94 -1.83 3.91
C ILE A 327 -19.64 -1.89 2.55
N ALA A 328 -19.59 -0.81 1.76
CA ALA A 328 -20.16 -0.77 0.42
C ALA A 328 -19.50 -1.79 -0.53
N ILE A 329 -18.17 -1.90 -0.50
CA ILE A 329 -17.44 -2.90 -1.31
C ILE A 329 -17.84 -4.33 -0.91
N LYS A 330 -17.83 -4.65 0.39
CA LYS A 330 -18.21 -5.97 0.88
C LYS A 330 -19.66 -6.32 0.59
N ALA A 331 -20.57 -5.35 0.66
CA ALA A 331 -21.95 -5.56 0.26
C ALA A 331 -22.05 -5.90 -1.24
N CYS A 332 -21.26 -5.24 -2.09
CA CYS A 332 -21.19 -5.57 -3.52
C CYS A 332 -20.59 -6.96 -3.76
N LEU A 333 -19.52 -7.34 -3.04
CA LEU A 333 -18.96 -8.69 -3.10
C LEU A 333 -19.97 -9.75 -2.64
N ALA A 334 -20.60 -9.56 -1.48
CA ALA A 334 -21.61 -10.47 -0.94
C ALA A 334 -22.82 -10.62 -1.88
N LYS A 335 -23.25 -9.54 -2.54
CA LYS A 335 -24.32 -9.59 -3.55
C LYS A 335 -23.97 -10.51 -4.73
N ASN A 336 -22.70 -10.54 -5.15
CA ASN A 336 -22.28 -11.27 -6.35
C ASN A 336 -21.74 -12.68 -6.05
N TYR A 337 -21.05 -12.88 -4.93
CA TYR A 337 -20.45 -14.15 -4.51
C TYR A 337 -21.26 -14.90 -3.44
N GLY A 338 -22.26 -14.28 -2.82
CA GLY A 338 -22.96 -14.85 -1.68
C GLY A 338 -22.02 -15.09 -0.49
N GLN A 339 -22.15 -16.24 0.17
CA GLN A 339 -21.31 -16.60 1.32
C GLN A 339 -19.83 -16.80 0.95
N ALA A 340 -19.53 -17.21 -0.29
CA ALA A 340 -18.17 -17.39 -0.78
C ALA A 340 -17.38 -16.05 -0.85
N SER A 341 -18.06 -14.90 -0.74
CA SER A 341 -17.37 -13.61 -0.64
C SER A 341 -16.35 -13.58 0.50
N GLN A 342 -16.63 -14.25 1.62
CA GLN A 342 -15.76 -14.27 2.80
C GLN A 342 -14.42 -14.98 2.58
N ASP A 343 -14.34 -15.85 1.57
CA ASP A 343 -13.11 -16.57 1.21
C ASP A 343 -12.12 -15.66 0.46
N LEU A 344 -12.62 -14.60 -0.19
CA LEU A 344 -11.83 -13.63 -0.94
C LEU A 344 -10.91 -12.85 0.00
N LYS A 345 -9.65 -12.71 -0.42
CA LYS A 345 -8.67 -11.87 0.28
C LYS A 345 -8.79 -10.42 -0.14
N LEU A 346 -8.69 -9.49 0.80
CA LEU A 346 -8.79 -8.05 0.51
C LEU A 346 -7.47 -7.36 0.84
N ASN A 347 -6.81 -6.76 -0.14
CA ASN A 347 -5.72 -5.82 0.12
C ASN A 347 -6.29 -4.41 0.15
N LEU A 348 -6.27 -3.78 1.33
CA LEU A 348 -6.71 -2.40 1.53
C LEU A 348 -5.62 -1.48 0.97
N LYS A 349 -5.88 -0.80 -0.16
CA LYS A 349 -4.87 0.11 -0.73
C LYS A 349 -4.88 1.43 0.01
N ILE A 350 -3.71 1.80 0.51
CA ILE A 350 -3.50 3.05 1.23
C ILE A 350 -2.94 4.07 0.24
N GLU A 351 -3.82 4.97 -0.21
CA GLU A 351 -3.59 5.92 -1.31
C GLU A 351 -3.88 7.38 -0.92
N THR A 352 -4.67 7.61 0.13
CA THR A 352 -5.19 8.93 0.51
C THR A 352 -4.87 9.29 1.96
N GLN A 353 -4.88 10.57 2.32
CA GLN A 353 -4.76 11.01 3.71
C GLN A 353 -5.91 10.44 4.57
N ALA A 354 -7.14 10.46 4.04
CA ALA A 354 -8.31 9.94 4.75
C ALA A 354 -8.15 8.45 5.12
N ALA A 355 -7.54 7.64 4.26
CA ALA A 355 -7.23 6.24 4.58
C ALA A 355 -6.28 6.11 5.78
N LEU A 356 -5.28 7.00 5.89
CA LEU A 356 -4.34 7.02 6.99
C LEU A 356 -5.00 7.45 8.30
N ASP A 357 -5.86 8.47 8.24
CA ASP A 357 -6.59 8.98 9.40
C ASP A 357 -7.51 7.90 10.00
N ASN A 358 -8.05 7.01 9.16
CA ASN A 358 -8.95 5.93 9.54
C ASN A 358 -8.30 4.54 9.52
N ILE A 359 -6.97 4.44 9.50
CA ILE A 359 -6.28 3.19 9.17
C ILE A 359 -6.59 2.03 10.11
N TYR A 360 -6.72 2.30 11.42
CA TYR A 360 -7.00 1.26 12.41
C TYR A 360 -8.42 0.71 12.21
N GLU A 361 -9.39 1.60 12.04
CA GLU A 361 -10.79 1.28 11.80
C GLU A 361 -10.96 0.52 10.47
N LEU A 362 -10.24 0.90 9.42
CA LEU A 362 -10.22 0.18 8.13
C LEU A 362 -9.65 -1.23 8.26
N ILE A 363 -8.54 -1.42 8.98
CA ILE A 363 -7.95 -2.75 9.21
C ILE A 363 -8.93 -3.66 9.96
N ILE A 364 -9.55 -3.13 11.01
CA ILE A 364 -10.51 -3.87 11.84
C ILE A 364 -11.74 -4.21 11.03
N GLU A 365 -12.32 -3.24 10.33
CA GLU A 365 -13.46 -3.45 9.46
C GLU A 365 -13.12 -4.51 8.42
N GLY A 366 -12.04 -4.34 7.65
CA GLY A 366 -11.54 -5.31 6.66
C GLY A 366 -11.44 -6.73 7.21
N ASN A 367 -10.97 -6.90 8.45
CA ASN A 367 -10.79 -8.19 9.10
C ASN A 367 -12.01 -8.72 9.90
N ARG A 368 -13.19 -8.09 9.84
CA ARG A 368 -14.41 -8.63 10.49
C ARG A 368 -14.86 -9.98 9.95
N HIS A 369 -15.01 -10.07 8.62
CA HIS A 369 -15.55 -11.26 7.93
C HIS A 369 -14.71 -11.70 6.73
N HIS A 370 -13.63 -10.99 6.43
CA HIS A 370 -12.70 -11.33 5.36
C HIS A 370 -11.30 -11.42 5.95
N GLN A 371 -10.40 -12.08 5.26
CA GLN A 371 -8.98 -11.91 5.47
C GLN A 371 -8.49 -10.66 4.74
N ALA A 372 -8.07 -9.63 5.49
CA ALA A 372 -7.60 -8.38 4.91
C ALA A 372 -6.14 -8.05 5.26
N GLY A 373 -5.39 -7.62 4.25
CA GLY A 373 -4.02 -7.11 4.33
C GLY A 373 -3.94 -5.65 3.86
N LEU A 374 -2.75 -5.07 3.85
CA LEU A 374 -2.52 -3.72 3.33
C LEU A 374 -1.79 -3.75 2.00
N MET A 375 -2.03 -2.75 1.15
CA MET A 375 -1.20 -2.46 -0.01
C MET A 375 -0.79 -0.99 0.02
N ILE A 376 0.51 -0.74 0.13
CA ILE A 376 1.08 0.61 0.13
C ILE A 376 1.27 1.04 -1.33
N ALA A 377 0.38 1.88 -1.83
CA ALA A 377 0.42 2.39 -3.20
C ALA A 377 1.23 3.69 -3.27
N ARG A 378 2.56 3.55 -3.28
CA ARG A 378 3.52 4.67 -3.11
C ARG A 378 3.35 5.81 -4.12
N GLY A 379 3.00 5.51 -5.37
CA GLY A 379 2.80 6.52 -6.41
C GLY A 379 1.65 7.48 -6.09
N ASP A 380 0.47 6.93 -5.79
CA ASP A 380 -0.71 7.72 -5.43
C ASP A 380 -0.52 8.38 -4.05
N LEU A 381 0.06 7.67 -3.08
CA LEU A 381 0.34 8.22 -1.74
C LEU A 381 1.35 9.38 -1.78
N ALA A 382 2.36 9.32 -2.65
CA ALA A 382 3.29 10.43 -2.86
C ALA A 382 2.65 11.61 -3.59
N ALA A 383 1.68 11.35 -4.47
CA ALA A 383 0.91 12.42 -5.11
C ALA A 383 -0.04 13.12 -4.12
N GLU A 384 -0.53 12.40 -3.11
CA GLU A 384 -1.37 12.93 -2.05
C GLU A 384 -0.56 13.70 -0.99
N LEU A 385 0.51 13.11 -0.47
CA LEU A 385 1.21 13.60 0.74
C LEU A 385 2.59 14.19 0.47
N GLY A 386 3.08 14.06 -0.76
CA GLY A 386 4.45 14.36 -1.13
C GLY A 386 5.44 13.24 -0.78
N PHE A 387 6.63 13.32 -1.36
CA PHE A 387 7.65 12.27 -1.28
C PHE A 387 8.22 12.05 0.14
N VAL A 388 8.40 13.11 0.92
CA VAL A 388 9.01 13.02 2.26
C VAL A 388 8.09 12.28 3.22
N ALA A 389 6.82 12.68 3.27
CA ALA A 389 5.82 12.01 4.11
C ALA A 389 5.65 10.54 3.69
N MET A 390 5.56 10.26 2.39
CA MET A 390 5.42 8.89 1.87
C MET A 390 6.57 7.97 2.31
N ALA A 391 7.82 8.46 2.27
CA ALA A 391 8.99 7.66 2.66
C ALA A 391 8.93 7.21 4.14
N SER A 392 8.53 8.10 5.04
CA SER A 392 8.36 7.75 6.47
C SER A 392 7.14 6.88 6.72
N LEU A 393 6.02 7.16 6.04
CA LEU A 393 4.77 6.42 6.20
C LEU A 393 4.87 4.96 5.76
N GLN A 394 5.69 4.66 4.74
CA GLN A 394 5.95 3.27 4.33
C GLN A 394 6.41 2.41 5.51
N GLU A 395 7.36 2.91 6.31
CA GLU A 395 7.90 2.19 7.47
C GLU A 395 6.87 2.03 8.59
N GLU A 396 6.06 3.07 8.81
CA GLU A 396 4.95 3.01 9.78
C GLU A 396 3.89 1.99 9.37
N LEU A 397 3.53 1.91 8.08
CA LEU A 397 2.55 0.95 7.57
C LEU A 397 3.08 -0.49 7.63
N LEU A 398 4.38 -0.70 7.43
CA LEU A 398 5.01 -2.02 7.64
C LEU A 398 4.96 -2.45 9.13
N ARG A 399 5.24 -1.53 10.06
CA ARG A 399 5.10 -1.79 11.50
C ARG A 399 3.64 -2.06 11.89
N LEU A 400 2.71 -1.29 11.31
CA LEU A 400 1.28 -1.50 11.52
C LEU A 400 0.82 -2.87 11.04
N GLY A 401 1.33 -3.32 9.89
CA GLY A 401 1.12 -4.68 9.38
C GLY A 401 1.60 -5.75 10.36
N ARG A 402 2.80 -5.58 10.93
CA ARG A 402 3.33 -6.47 11.98
C ARG A 402 2.47 -6.45 13.25
N ALA A 403 2.01 -5.28 13.69
CA ALA A 403 1.14 -5.16 14.86
C ALA A 403 -0.23 -5.83 14.66
N GLY A 404 -0.84 -5.61 13.51
CA GLY A 404 -2.07 -6.29 13.11
C GLY A 404 -1.84 -7.73 12.68
N HIS A 405 -0.60 -8.21 12.59
CA HIS A 405 -0.23 -9.51 12.02
C HIS A 405 -0.85 -9.74 10.63
N ILE A 406 -0.99 -8.70 9.81
CA ILE A 406 -1.58 -8.76 8.47
C ILE A 406 -0.49 -8.60 7.41
N PRO A 407 -0.61 -9.28 6.26
CA PRO A 407 0.36 -9.13 5.19
C PRO A 407 0.29 -7.72 4.60
N VAL A 408 1.46 -7.18 4.24
CA VAL A 408 1.59 -5.90 3.56
C VAL A 408 2.23 -6.09 2.19
N VAL A 409 1.60 -5.52 1.16
CA VAL A 409 2.16 -5.39 -0.19
C VAL A 409 2.85 -4.05 -0.33
N LEU A 410 4.12 -4.05 -0.71
CA LEU A 410 4.80 -2.84 -1.19
C LEU A 410 4.55 -2.68 -2.70
N ALA A 411 3.78 -1.68 -3.08
CA ALA A 411 3.35 -1.50 -4.46
C ALA A 411 3.84 -0.19 -5.10
N THR A 412 3.96 -0.25 -6.43
CA THR A 412 4.39 0.83 -7.34
C THR A 412 5.86 1.24 -7.17
N GLN A 413 6.46 1.69 -8.27
CA GLN A 413 7.83 2.22 -8.34
C GLN A 413 8.96 1.27 -7.88
N VAL A 414 8.69 -0.02 -7.66
CA VAL A 414 9.74 -1.03 -7.43
C VAL A 414 10.28 -1.50 -8.76
N LEU A 415 11.59 -1.33 -9.00
CA LEU A 415 12.28 -1.72 -10.25
C LEU A 415 11.58 -1.22 -11.53
N ASP A 416 10.90 -0.07 -11.44
CA ASP A 416 10.09 0.50 -12.52
C ASP A 416 10.94 0.85 -13.76
N ASN A 417 12.14 1.41 -13.58
CA ASN A 417 13.09 1.67 -14.66
C ASN A 417 13.65 0.38 -15.26
N LEU A 418 13.93 -0.64 -14.44
CA LEU A 418 14.37 -1.94 -14.95
C LEU A 418 13.29 -2.57 -15.83
N VAL A 419 12.05 -2.62 -15.35
CA VAL A 419 10.94 -3.21 -16.10
C VAL A 419 10.66 -2.45 -17.40
N LYS A 420 10.82 -1.12 -17.41
CA LYS A 420 10.58 -0.25 -18.58
C LYS A 420 11.74 -0.21 -19.58
N THR A 421 12.98 -0.15 -19.10
CA THR A 421 14.18 0.17 -19.91
C THR A 421 15.22 -0.94 -19.96
N GLY A 422 15.07 -1.97 -19.12
CA GLY A 422 16.01 -3.08 -19.02
C GLY A 422 17.22 -2.80 -18.13
N ILE A 423 17.32 -1.59 -17.55
CA ILE A 423 18.45 -1.18 -16.71
C ILE A 423 17.90 -0.64 -15.38
N PRO A 424 18.28 -1.20 -14.22
CA PRO A 424 17.89 -0.63 -12.93
C PRO A 424 18.77 0.57 -12.58
N SER A 425 18.21 1.52 -11.85
CA SER A 425 18.99 2.52 -11.12
C SER A 425 19.53 1.93 -9.81
N ARG A 426 20.58 2.56 -9.25
CA ARG A 426 21.12 2.14 -7.94
C ARG A 426 20.08 2.29 -6.82
N ALA A 427 19.27 3.36 -6.89
CA ALA A 427 18.22 3.61 -5.91
C ALA A 427 17.17 2.49 -5.88
N GLU A 428 16.76 1.97 -7.05
CA GLU A 428 15.79 0.87 -7.11
C GLU A 428 16.34 -0.43 -6.53
N ILE A 429 17.63 -0.72 -6.68
CA ILE A 429 18.25 -1.90 -6.08
C ILE A 429 18.25 -1.78 -4.54
N SER A 430 18.59 -0.61 -4.01
CA SER A 430 18.54 -0.35 -2.57
C SER A 430 17.10 -0.37 -2.02
N ASP A 431 16.13 0.13 -2.78
CA ASP A 431 14.71 0.10 -2.42
C ASP A 431 14.20 -1.33 -2.23
N VAL A 432 14.58 -2.25 -3.14
CA VAL A 432 14.20 -3.67 -3.03
C VAL A 432 14.77 -4.33 -1.77
N MET A 433 15.98 -3.96 -1.35
CA MET A 433 16.54 -4.48 -0.10
C MET A 433 15.68 -4.11 1.10
N LEU A 434 15.08 -2.91 1.14
CA LEU A 434 14.14 -2.55 2.21
C LEU A 434 12.77 -3.21 2.01
N ALA A 435 12.34 -3.35 0.76
CA ALA A 435 11.08 -3.99 0.40
C ALA A 435 10.95 -5.43 0.89
N GLY A 436 12.07 -6.14 1.12
CA GLY A 436 12.05 -7.51 1.66
C GLY A 436 11.48 -7.64 3.07
N ARG A 437 11.18 -6.53 3.76
CA ARG A 437 10.43 -6.52 5.04
C ARG A 437 8.91 -6.66 4.86
N SER A 438 8.40 -6.45 3.63
CA SER A 438 7.00 -6.67 3.28
C SER A 438 6.72 -8.15 2.98
N GLN A 439 5.45 -8.54 3.01
CA GLN A 439 5.03 -9.91 2.71
C GLN A 439 4.86 -10.13 1.21
N CYS A 440 4.79 -9.05 0.43
CA CYS A 440 4.65 -9.09 -1.02
C CYS A 440 5.19 -7.80 -1.65
N VAL A 441 5.84 -7.93 -2.81
CA VAL A 441 6.35 -6.80 -3.58
C VAL A 441 5.74 -6.84 -4.98
N MET A 442 5.18 -5.72 -5.42
CA MET A 442 4.48 -5.62 -6.70
C MET A 442 5.32 -4.99 -7.80
N LEU A 443 5.42 -5.66 -8.95
CA LEU A 443 5.96 -5.12 -10.20
C LEU A 443 4.84 -4.69 -11.16
N ASN A 444 5.03 -3.53 -11.78
CA ASN A 444 4.20 -3.09 -12.90
C ASN A 444 4.55 -3.86 -14.19
N LYS A 445 3.70 -3.77 -15.21
CA LYS A 445 3.95 -4.34 -16.54
C LYS A 445 5.01 -3.56 -17.33
N GLY A 446 5.80 -4.26 -18.15
CA GLY A 446 6.74 -3.66 -19.09
C GLY A 446 7.55 -4.68 -19.89
N PRO A 447 8.31 -4.25 -20.92
CA PRO A 447 8.96 -5.14 -21.87
C PRO A 447 10.04 -6.04 -21.25
N TYR A 448 10.59 -5.68 -20.08
CA TYR A 448 11.61 -6.47 -19.39
C TYR A 448 11.08 -7.14 -18.12
N ILE A 449 9.77 -7.42 -18.04
CA ILE A 449 9.13 -7.92 -16.80
C ILE A 449 9.76 -9.22 -16.28
N SER A 450 10.05 -10.21 -17.13
CA SER A 450 10.68 -11.47 -16.71
C SER A 450 12.06 -11.25 -16.08
N ARG A 451 12.84 -10.31 -16.63
CA ARG A 451 14.12 -9.89 -16.03
C ARG A 451 13.91 -9.14 -14.71
N GLY A 452 12.88 -8.31 -14.62
CA GLY A 452 12.46 -7.61 -13.40
C GLY A 452 12.14 -8.60 -12.27
N ILE A 453 11.30 -9.61 -12.55
CA ILE A 453 10.92 -10.67 -11.61
C ILE A 453 12.16 -11.43 -11.14
N ALA A 454 13.00 -11.90 -12.06
CA ALA A 454 14.20 -12.67 -11.72
C ALA A 454 15.19 -11.84 -10.87
N THR A 455 15.31 -10.54 -11.15
CA THR A 455 16.16 -9.61 -10.37
C THR A 455 15.57 -9.38 -8.99
N LEU A 456 14.27 -9.12 -8.90
CA LEU A 456 13.55 -8.95 -7.64
C LEU A 456 13.71 -10.18 -6.75
N LYS A 457 13.49 -11.38 -7.28
CA LYS A 457 13.64 -12.64 -6.54
C LYS A 457 15.03 -12.77 -5.90
N ARG A 458 16.10 -12.51 -6.66
CA ARG A 458 17.49 -12.58 -6.16
C ARG A 458 17.74 -11.57 -5.03
N LEU A 459 17.27 -10.33 -5.20
CA LEU A 459 17.43 -9.28 -4.20
C LEU A 459 16.61 -9.56 -2.94
N LEU A 460 15.40 -10.11 -3.06
CA LEU A 460 14.59 -10.53 -1.92
C LEU A 460 15.25 -11.66 -1.13
N THR A 461 15.86 -12.64 -1.81
CA THR A 461 16.67 -13.67 -1.14
C THR A 461 17.85 -13.07 -0.39
N ALA A 462 18.56 -12.11 -0.98
CA ALA A 462 19.67 -11.39 -0.33
C ALA A 462 19.18 -10.57 0.88
N SER A 463 18.04 -9.89 0.75
CA SER A 463 17.38 -9.15 1.83
C SER A 463 17.00 -10.06 3.00
N ASN A 464 16.36 -11.19 2.71
CA ASN A 464 15.94 -12.15 3.74
C ASN A 464 17.14 -12.66 4.55
N HIS A 465 18.23 -13.00 3.85
CA HIS A 465 19.49 -13.39 4.48
C HIS A 465 20.10 -12.25 5.32
N TYR A 466 20.01 -11.00 4.86
CA TYR A 466 20.55 -9.84 5.58
C TYR A 466 19.80 -9.55 6.89
N PHE A 467 18.47 -9.64 6.90
CA PHE A 467 17.67 -9.34 8.08
C PHE A 467 17.58 -10.50 9.08
N ASN A 468 17.60 -11.76 8.62
CA ASN A 468 17.45 -12.93 9.50
C ASN A 468 18.77 -13.49 10.04
N HIS A 469 19.90 -13.16 9.40
CA HIS A 469 21.21 -13.61 9.85
C HIS A 469 22.08 -12.38 10.08
N GLN A 470 22.69 -12.26 11.26
CA GLN A 470 23.79 -11.33 11.46
C GLN A 470 24.93 -11.79 10.54
N VAL A 471 24.94 -11.29 9.31
CA VAL A 471 25.93 -11.73 8.32
C VAL A 471 27.29 -11.25 8.82
N PRO A 472 28.19 -12.16 9.22
CA PRO A 472 29.53 -11.75 9.56
C PRO A 472 30.21 -11.38 8.23
N TYR A 473 30.74 -10.17 8.15
CA TYR A 473 31.60 -9.61 7.08
C TYR A 473 30.99 -8.72 5.99
N MET A 474 31.57 -7.51 5.91
CA MET A 474 31.56 -6.59 4.75
C MET A 474 32.39 -7.10 3.56
N GLY A 475 32.42 -8.41 3.32
CA GLY A 475 33.25 -9.00 2.30
C GLY A 475 32.74 -10.38 1.91
N LEU A 476 31.99 -10.43 0.80
CA LEU A 476 31.65 -11.67 0.09
C LEU A 476 31.03 -12.74 0.98
N SER A 477 29.73 -12.59 1.26
CA SER A 477 28.88 -13.76 1.48
C SER A 477 29.11 -14.79 0.35
N PRO A 478 28.99 -16.10 0.58
CA PRO A 478 28.97 -17.10 -0.49
C PRO A 478 27.97 -16.76 -1.62
N LEU A 479 26.91 -16.01 -1.30
CA LEU A 479 25.95 -15.46 -2.27
C LEU A 479 26.54 -14.33 -3.13
N GLY A 480 27.52 -13.56 -2.66
CA GLY A 480 28.13 -12.45 -3.40
C GLY A 480 28.84 -12.88 -4.69
N HIS A 481 29.28 -14.14 -4.79
CA HIS A 481 29.77 -14.73 -6.04
C HIS A 481 28.67 -15.34 -6.91
N GLN A 482 27.53 -15.74 -6.35
CA GLN A 482 26.37 -16.26 -7.08
C GLN A 482 25.39 -15.17 -7.57
N LEU A 483 25.47 -13.97 -6.99
CA LEU A 483 24.63 -12.80 -7.30
C LEU A 483 25.26 -11.84 -8.33
N LYS A 484 26.49 -12.12 -8.79
CA LYS A 484 27.19 -11.35 -9.84
C LYS A 484 26.77 -11.75 -11.24
#